data_AF-A0A5K1C2Z1-F1
#
_entry.id   AF-A0A5K1C2Z1-F1
#
_cell.length_a   1.000
_cell.length_b   1.000
_cell.length_c   1.000
_cell.angle_alpha   90.00
_cell.angle_beta   90.00
_cell.angle_gamma   90.00
#
_symmetry.space_group_name_H-M   'P 1'
#
loop_
_entity.id
_entity.type
_entity.pdbx_description
1 polymer ?
#
loop_
_entity_poly.entity_id
_entity_poly.type
_entity_poly.pdbx_seq_one_letter_code
_entity_poly.pdbx_strand_id
1 'polypeptide(L)' 'VEGVNKIVTDELITLSEQELVDCDTTYSQGCNGGYTDYAFEFIINNGGIDTDNDYCYKGVNGVCDVAK' A
#
# COMPACT_ATOMS: atom_id res chain seq x y z
N VAL A 1 -1.71 -9.19 1.32
CA VAL A 1 -0.24 -9.12 1.33
C VAL A 1 0.31 -9.56 2.69
N GLU A 2 -0.19 -8.99 3.79
CA GLU A 2 0.21 -9.35 5.17
C GLU A 2 0.16 -10.86 5.47
N GLY A 3 -0.91 -11.55 5.06
CA GLY A 3 -1.05 -12.98 5.28
C GLY A 3 0.07 -13.82 4.63
N VAL A 4 0.45 -13.49 3.38
CA VAL A 4 1.58 -14.18 2.73
C VAL A 4 2.91 -13.77 3.35
N ASN A 5 3.06 -12.52 3.80
CA ASN A 5 4.22 -12.10 4.56
C ASN A 5 4.40 -12.96 5.82
N LYS A 6 3.34 -13.14 6.62
CA LYS A 6 3.37 -14.00 7.82
C LYS A 6 3.71 -15.45 7.48
N ILE A 7 3.18 -16.01 6.39
CA ILE A 7 3.49 -17.39 5.99
C ILE A 7 4.97 -17.55 5.62
N VAL A 8 5.55 -16.58 4.92
CA VAL A 8 6.92 -16.67 4.39
C VAL A 8 7.98 -16.29 5.42
N THR A 9 7.71 -15.29 6.26
CA THR A 9 8.70 -14.70 7.17
C THR A 9 8.48 -15.06 8.64
N ASP A 10 7.32 -15.63 8.98
CA ASP A 10 6.83 -15.76 10.36
C ASP A 10 6.60 -14.43 11.10
N GLU A 11 6.59 -13.30 10.38
CA GLU A 11 6.33 -11.97 10.93
C GLU A 11 4.99 -11.42 10.43
N LEU A 12 4.10 -11.05 11.36
CA LEU A 12 2.84 -10.39 11.03
C LEU A 12 3.06 -8.88 11.14
N ILE A 13 3.22 -8.24 9.99
CA ILE A 13 3.47 -6.79 9.87
C ILE A 13 2.23 -6.17 9.23
N THR A 14 1.78 -5.05 9.80
CA THR A 14 0.70 -4.24 9.23
C THR A 14 1.25 -3.30 8.17
N LEU A 15 0.64 -3.31 6.98
CA LEU A 15 1.10 -2.57 5.81
C LEU A 15 0.26 -1.32 5.57
N SER A 16 0.82 -0.30 4.92
CA SER A 16 0.16 0.98 4.74
C SER A 16 -0.90 0.94 3.64
N GLU A 17 -2.18 1.00 4.00
CA GLU A 17 -3.22 1.27 3.01
C GLU A 17 -3.14 2.70 2.46
N GLN A 18 -2.55 3.64 3.20
CA GLN A 18 -2.45 5.03 2.75
C GLN A 18 -1.47 5.21 1.60
N GLU A 19 -0.36 4.47 1.59
CA GLU A 19 0.56 4.49 0.47
C GLU A 19 -0.15 4.03 -0.81
N LEU A 20 -1.01 3.00 -0.76
CA LEU A 20 -1.82 2.61 -1.91
C LEU A 20 -2.80 3.71 -2.33
N VAL A 21 -3.45 4.38 -1.36
CA VAL A 21 -4.39 5.48 -1.66
C VAL A 21 -3.67 6.66 -2.34
N ASP A 22 -2.43 6.96 -1.93
CA ASP A 22 -1.71 8.16 -2.36
C ASP A 22 -0.80 7.92 -3.57
N CYS A 23 -0.28 6.70 -3.76
CA CYS A 23 0.77 6.38 -4.72
C CYS A 23 0.32 5.46 -5.89
N ASP A 24 -0.67 4.57 -5.70
CA ASP A 24 -1.24 3.78 -6.81
C ASP A 24 -2.21 4.62 -7.66
N THR A 25 -1.64 5.57 -8.41
CA THR A 25 -2.42 6.55 -9.19
C THR A 25 -2.60 6.15 -10.66
N THR A 26 -1.99 5.05 -11.10
CA THR A 26 -2.03 4.62 -12.51
C THR A 26 -3.38 3.98 -12.85
N TYR A 27 -3.88 3.11 -11.98
CA TYR A 27 -5.10 2.34 -12.21
C TYR A 27 -6.13 2.45 -11.07
N SER A 28 -5.72 2.90 -9.88
CA SER A 28 -6.61 3.15 -8.75
C SER A 28 -6.93 4.65 -8.60
N GLN A 29 -8.01 4.96 -7.89
CA GLN A 29 -8.55 6.32 -7.73
C GLN A 29 -8.62 6.74 -6.26
N GLY A 30 -7.69 6.25 -5.45
CA GLY A 30 -7.64 6.47 -4.01
C GLY A 30 -8.97 6.10 -3.33
N CYS A 31 -9.53 7.03 -2.57
CA CYS A 31 -10.82 6.86 -1.88
C CYS A 31 -12.03 6.64 -2.81
N ASN A 32 -11.91 6.88 -4.12
CA ASN A 32 -13.00 6.59 -5.08
C ASN A 32 -13.01 5.13 -5.53
N GLY A 33 -12.06 4.33 -5.07
CA GLY A 33 -11.97 2.90 -5.34
C GLY A 33 -10.77 2.51 -6.18
N GLY A 34 -10.60 1.22 -6.32
CA GLY A 34 -9.51 0.56 -7.01
C GLY A 34 -9.74 -0.96 -6.96
N TYR A 35 -8.84 -1.72 -7.56
CA TYR A 35 -8.89 -3.18 -7.55
C TYR A 35 -7.62 -3.75 -6.91
N THR A 36 -7.78 -4.90 -6.26
CA THR A 36 -6.69 -5.52 -5.50
C THR A 36 -5.55 -6.04 -6.39
N ASP A 37 -5.86 -6.44 -7.63
CA ASP A 37 -4.86 -6.83 -8.63
C ASP A 37 -3.93 -5.66 -9.01
N TYR A 38 -4.48 -4.46 -9.21
CA TYR A 38 -3.69 -3.25 -9.42
C TYR A 38 -2.84 -2.88 -8.20
N ALA A 39 -3.38 -3.03 -6.98
CA ALA A 39 -2.59 -2.84 -5.77
C ALA A 39 -1.40 -3.82 -5.71
N PHE A 40 -1.59 -5.09 -6.10
CA PHE A 40 -0.47 -6.05 -6.17
C PHE A 40 0.55 -5.66 -7.23
N GLU A 41 0.11 -5.23 -8.42
CA GLU A 41 1.00 -4.76 -9.48
C GLU A 41 1.80 -3.52 -9.04
N PHE A 42 1.15 -2.57 -8.37
CA PHE A 42 1.81 -1.42 -7.75
C PHE A 42 2.90 -1.87 -6.78
N ILE A 43 2.59 -2.74 -5.81
CA ILE A 43 3.57 -3.21 -4.80
C ILE A 43 4.79 -3.87 -5.48
N ILE A 44 4.56 -4.67 -6.52
CA ILE A 44 5.64 -5.29 -7.29
C ILE A 44 6.51 -4.24 -7.98
N ASN A 45 5.89 -3.25 -8.64
CA ASN A 45 6.60 -2.22 -9.41
C ASN A 45 7.29 -1.17 -8.53
N ASN A 46 6.70 -0.87 -7.37
CA ASN A 46 7.23 0.04 -6.36
C ASN A 46 8.42 -0.59 -5.60
N GLY A 47 8.58 -1.91 -5.69
CA GLY A 47 9.64 -2.64 -4.98
C GLY A 47 9.30 -2.97 -3.53
N GLY A 48 8.04 -2.80 -3.13
CA GLY A 48 7.59 -2.97 -1.76
C GLY A 48 6.39 -2.08 -1.43
N ILE A 49 6.05 -2.08 -0.16
CA ILE A 49 5.05 -1.23 0.47
C ILE A 49 5.46 -0.99 1.91
N ASP A 50 5.21 0.20 2.41
CA ASP A 50 5.50 0.62 3.76
C ASP A 50 4.65 -0.09 4.79
N THR A 51 5.10 -0.01 6.04
CA THR A 51 4.29 -0.35 7.20
C THR A 51 3.32 0.77 7.53
N ASP A 52 2.16 0.45 8.10
CA ASP A 52 1.21 1.49 8.57
C ASP A 52 1.85 2.41 9.63
N ASN A 53 2.83 1.94 10.39
CA ASN A 53 3.53 2.78 11.36
C ASN A 53 4.44 3.84 10.70
N ASP A 54 4.98 3.57 9.52
CA ASP A 54 5.82 4.53 8.80
C ASP A 54 4.99 5.49 7.94
N TYR A 55 3.95 4.93 7.30
CA TYR A 55 3.01 5.66 6.46
C TYR A 55 1.57 5.45 6.96
N CYS A 56 1.22 6.17 8.03
CA CYS A 56 -0.06 6.01 8.74
C CYS A 56 -1.29 6.31 7.89
N TYR A 57 -2.33 5.50 8.09
CA TYR A 57 -3.66 5.72 7.53
C TYR A 57 -4.29 7.07 7.91
N LYS A 58 -4.76 7.80 6.88
CA LYS A 58 -5.45 9.10 7.02
C LYS A 58 -6.90 9.05 6.57
N GLY A 59 -7.29 8.02 5.80
CA GLY A 59 -8.67 7.85 5.33
C GLY A 59 -9.15 8.91 4.34
N VAL A 60 -8.23 9.59 3.67
CA VAL A 60 -8.48 10.62 2.67
C VAL A 60 -7.46 10.51 1.55
N ASN A 61 -7.78 11.03 0.37
CA ASN A 61 -6.79 11.18 -0.70
C ASN A 61 -5.70 12.17 -0.26
N GLY A 62 -4.44 11.77 -0.44
CA GLY A 62 -3.27 12.58 -0.27
C GLY A 62 -2.45 12.70 -1.56
N VAL A 63 -1.20 13.10 -1.39
CA VAL A 63 -0.19 13.12 -2.45
C VAL A 63 0.86 12.09 -2.04
N CYS A 64 1.29 11.24 -2.97
CA CYS A 64 2.34 10.26 -2.73
C CYS A 64 3.58 10.91 -2.10
N ASP A 65 3.94 10.46 -0.90
CA ASP A 65 5.14 10.90 -0.19
C ASP A 65 6.31 9.98 -0.52
N VAL A 66 7.10 10.36 -1.52
CA VAL A 66 8.24 9.58 -2.02
C VAL A 66 9.45 9.55 -1.07
N ALA A 67 9.36 10.23 0.07
CA ALA A 67 10.39 10.19 1.10
C ALA A 67 10.13 9.10 2.16
N LYS A 68 8.98 8.44 2.06
CA LYS A 68 8.68 7.19 2.75
C LYS A 68 9.16 6.02 1.92
#